data_AF-A0A1Y4SL48-F1
#
_entry.id   AF-A0A1Y4SL48-F1
#
_cell.length_a   1.000
_cell.length_b   1.000
_cell.length_c   1.000
_cell.angle_alpha   90.00
_cell.angle_beta   90.00
_cell.angle_gamma   90.00
#
_symmetry.space_group_name_H-M   'P 1'
#
loop_
_entity.id
_entity.type
_entity.pdbx_description
1 polymer ?
#
loop_
_entity_poly.entity_id
_entity_poly.type
_entity_poly.pdbx_seq_one_letter_code
_entity_poly.pdbx_strand_id
1 'polypeptide(L)'
;MTTRYQVQLTQDDDIKSAYELLLWDHSHIYFQDYSIAFQDIQEINISMCSMMQMLNILSIYMNYYVDINIITPKEEYAFQIMNHDTLLSFFKTVSSFPIPINDPLHILQLYTDMPDNYARTKYLDRHFKKWAQQYHLDNPRGKCIPTQFSFHRKS
;
A
#
# COMPACT_ATOMS: atom_id res chain seq x y z
N MET A 1 -18.64 3.45 -5.43
CA MET A 1 -17.44 3.17 -4.61
C MET A 1 -16.39 2.65 -5.54
N THR A 2 -15.24 3.33 -5.64
CA THR A 2 -14.08 2.86 -6.42
C THR A 2 -13.57 1.55 -5.80
N THR A 3 -13.40 0.50 -6.60
CA THR A 3 -12.83 -0.77 -6.14
C THR A 3 -11.37 -0.56 -5.77
N ARG A 4 -10.97 -0.98 -4.57
CA ARG A 4 -9.57 -0.94 -4.13
C ARG A 4 -8.92 -2.30 -4.29
N TYR A 5 -7.83 -2.37 -5.06
CA TYR A 5 -7.11 -3.61 -5.33
C TYR A 5 -5.93 -3.78 -4.38
N GLN A 6 -5.79 -4.96 -3.78
CA GLN A 6 -4.58 -5.33 -3.04
C GLN A 6 -3.51 -5.80 -4.03
N VAL A 7 -2.39 -5.09 -4.07
CA VAL A 7 -1.36 -5.29 -5.11
C VAL A 7 0.04 -5.36 -4.55
N GLN A 8 0.89 -6.12 -5.24
CA GLN A 8 2.33 -6.12 -5.07
C GLN A 8 2.91 -5.09 -6.05
N LEU A 9 3.45 -3.99 -5.52
CA LEU A 9 4.11 -2.95 -6.32
C LEU A 9 5.51 -3.41 -6.69
N THR A 10 5.81 -3.59 -7.98
CA THR A 10 7.12 -4.12 -8.43
C THR A 10 7.53 -3.58 -9.80
N GLN A 11 8.82 -3.68 -10.16
CA GLN A 11 9.30 -3.48 -11.54
C GLN A 11 9.65 -4.81 -12.23
N ASP A 12 9.53 -5.92 -11.50
CA ASP A 12 9.83 -7.28 -11.94
C ASP A 12 8.51 -8.05 -12.12
N ASP A 13 8.24 -8.49 -13.35
CA ASP A 13 7.03 -9.18 -13.77
C ASP A 13 7.08 -10.70 -13.58
N ASP A 14 8.23 -11.27 -13.19
CA ASP A 14 8.43 -12.72 -12.98
C ASP A 14 8.46 -13.12 -11.49
N ILE A 15 7.99 -12.23 -10.60
CA ILE A 15 7.95 -12.53 -9.17
C ILE A 15 6.73 -13.39 -8.80
N LYS A 16 6.95 -14.35 -7.90
CA LYS A 16 5.84 -15.06 -7.26
C LYS A 16 5.22 -14.16 -6.19
N SER A 17 3.99 -13.73 -6.43
CA SER A 17 3.21 -12.92 -5.51
C SER A 17 1.87 -13.57 -5.17
N ALA A 18 1.41 -13.40 -3.93
CA ALA A 18 0.05 -13.78 -3.53
C ALA A 18 -1.01 -12.74 -3.96
N TYR A 19 -0.56 -11.58 -4.43
CA TYR A 19 -1.38 -10.45 -4.87
C TYR A 19 -1.09 -10.14 -6.34
N GLU A 20 -2.04 -9.51 -7.01
CA GLU A 20 -1.84 -9.01 -8.37
C GLU A 20 -0.68 -8.01 -8.43
N LEU A 21 0.01 -7.96 -9.58
CA LEU A 21 1.15 -7.08 -9.75
C LEU A 21 0.69 -5.70 -10.21
N LEU A 22 1.11 -4.66 -9.49
CA LEU A 22 1.11 -3.29 -9.97
C LEU A 22 2.52 -2.98 -10.44
N LEU A 23 2.72 -3.01 -11.75
CA LEU A 23 4.02 -2.80 -12.36
C LEU A 23 4.25 -1.32 -12.64
N TRP A 24 5.49 -0.86 -12.54
CA TRP A 24 5.85 0.45 -13.08
C TRP A 24 7.22 0.43 -13.75
N ASP A 25 7.35 1.25 -14.79
CA ASP A 25 8.62 1.53 -15.43
C ASP A 25 8.97 3.02 -15.31
N HIS A 26 9.82 3.53 -16.18
CA HIS A 26 10.25 4.93 -16.21
C HIS A 26 9.18 5.92 -16.71
N SER A 27 8.07 5.44 -17.26
CA SER A 27 7.09 6.23 -18.02
C SER A 27 5.63 5.85 -17.77
N HIS A 28 5.36 4.62 -17.33
CA HIS A 28 4.03 4.05 -17.19
C HIS A 28 3.87 3.26 -15.89
N ILE A 29 2.59 3.11 -15.52
CA ILE A 29 2.09 2.14 -14.54
C ILE A 29 1.23 1.12 -15.29
N TYR A 30 1.40 -0.16 -14.99
CA TYR A 30 0.64 -1.25 -15.58
C TYR A 30 -0.09 -2.06 -14.50
N PHE A 31 -1.35 -2.35 -14.75
CA PHE A 31 -2.18 -3.18 -13.88
C PHE A 31 -3.21 -3.92 -14.72
N GLN A 32 -3.19 -5.26 -14.72
CA GLN A 32 -4.04 -6.06 -15.61
C GLN A 32 -3.90 -5.58 -17.08
N ASP A 33 -5.01 -5.22 -17.73
CA ASP A 33 -5.05 -4.69 -19.09
C ASP A 33 -4.86 -3.16 -19.17
N TYR A 34 -4.68 -2.49 -18.03
CA TYR A 34 -4.50 -1.04 -17.95
C TYR A 34 -3.01 -0.67 -18.11
N SER A 35 -2.77 0.36 -18.90
CA SER A 35 -1.49 1.06 -19.04
C SER A 35 -1.75 2.56 -18.86
N ILE A 36 -1.14 3.15 -17.84
CA ILE A 36 -1.33 4.54 -17.44
C ILE A 36 -0.01 5.26 -17.59
N ALA A 37 0.11 6.17 -18.56
CA ALA A 37 1.29 7.00 -18.71
C ALA A 37 1.36 8.03 -17.56
N PHE A 38 2.53 8.24 -16.99
CA PHE A 38 2.71 9.24 -15.91
C PHE A 38 2.25 10.64 -16.32
N GLN A 39 2.44 11.01 -17.59
CA GLN A 39 1.99 12.29 -18.14
C GLN A 39 0.47 12.48 -18.15
N ASP A 40 -0.31 11.39 -18.09
CA ASP A 40 -1.78 11.42 -18.12
C ASP A 40 -2.37 11.43 -16.70
N ILE A 41 -1.53 11.35 -15.66
CA ILE A 41 -1.95 11.40 -14.26
C ILE A 41 -2.14 12.85 -13.82
N GLN A 42 -3.33 13.15 -13.29
CA GLN A 42 -3.67 14.48 -12.78
C GLN A 42 -3.19 14.69 -11.34
N GLU A 43 -3.26 13.65 -10.52
CA GLU A 43 -2.86 13.66 -9.11
C GLU A 43 -2.64 12.23 -8.62
N ILE A 44 -1.76 12.07 -7.62
CA ILE A 44 -1.69 10.86 -6.81
C ILE A 44 -2.01 11.22 -5.37
N ASN A 45 -3.05 10.59 -4.83
CA ASN A 45 -3.44 10.71 -3.43
C ASN A 45 -2.87 9.54 -2.63
N ILE A 46 -2.11 9.85 -1.57
CA ILE A 46 -1.52 8.86 -0.67
C ILE A 46 -2.28 8.87 0.65
N SER A 47 -2.67 7.68 1.11
CA SER A 47 -3.18 7.48 2.46
C SER A 47 -2.71 6.14 3.01
N MET A 48 -3.30 5.67 4.11
CA MET A 48 -2.90 4.42 4.73
C MET A 48 -4.09 3.79 5.44
N CYS A 49 -4.12 2.47 5.52
CA CYS A 49 -5.07 1.73 6.35
C CYS A 49 -4.33 0.82 7.34
N SER A 50 -5.03 0.34 8.36
CA SER A 50 -4.58 -0.83 9.11
C SER A 50 -5.38 -2.07 8.72
N MET A 51 -4.81 -3.26 8.89
CA MET A 51 -5.53 -4.52 8.83
C MET A 51 -5.18 -5.36 10.05
N MET A 52 -6.20 -5.96 10.63
CA MET A 52 -6.06 -6.82 11.79
C MET A 52 -5.61 -8.22 11.35
N GLN A 53 -4.52 -8.72 11.92
CA GLN A 53 -4.02 -10.07 11.67
C GLN A 53 -3.97 -10.88 12.96
N MET A 54 -4.41 -12.13 12.87
CA MET A 54 -4.42 -13.05 14.01
C MET A 54 -3.22 -13.98 13.92
N LEU A 55 -2.26 -13.83 14.84
CA LEU A 55 -1.12 -14.74 14.96
C LEU A 55 -1.54 -16.10 15.54
N ASN A 56 -2.39 -16.07 16.56
CA ASN A 56 -3.04 -17.23 17.17
C ASN A 56 -4.33 -16.78 17.88
N ILE A 57 -5.09 -17.72 18.46
CA ILE A 57 -6.37 -17.44 19.14
C ILE A 57 -6.31 -16.38 20.26
N LEU A 58 -5.12 -16.06 20.78
CA LEU A 58 -4.89 -15.11 21.86
C LEU A 58 -4.10 -13.87 21.44
N SER A 59 -3.60 -13.80 20.20
CA SER A 59 -2.66 -12.77 19.76
C SER A 59 -3.11 -12.14 18.45
N ILE A 60 -3.45 -10.85 18.53
CA ILE A 60 -3.84 -10.00 17.42
C ILE A 60 -2.82 -8.88 17.28
N TYR A 61 -2.42 -8.58 16.05
CA TYR A 61 -1.59 -7.42 15.73
C TYR A 61 -2.17 -6.66 14.53
N MET A 62 -1.73 -5.41 14.37
CA MET A 62 -2.11 -4.55 13.26
C MET A 62 -0.98 -4.49 12.25
N ASN A 63 -1.29 -4.74 10.98
CA ASN A 63 -0.44 -4.36 9.87
C ASN A 63 -0.91 -3.03 9.31
N TYR A 64 0.00 -2.27 8.73
CA TYR A 64 -0.29 -0.97 8.12
C TYR A 64 0.12 -1.00 6.65
N TYR A 65 -0.78 -0.59 5.77
CA TYR A 65 -0.58 -0.63 4.33
C TYR A 65 -0.84 0.74 3.72
N VAL A 66 0.00 1.13 2.78
CA VAL A 66 -0.14 2.39 2.05
C VAL A 66 -1.20 2.22 0.98
N ASP A 67 -2.09 3.19 0.92
CA ASP A 67 -3.08 3.31 -0.13
C ASP A 67 -2.61 4.35 -1.13
N ILE A 68 -2.67 4.00 -2.42
CA ILE A 68 -2.34 4.88 -3.53
C ILE A 68 -3.58 4.99 -4.42
N ASN A 69 -4.06 6.21 -4.62
CA ASN A 69 -5.11 6.50 -5.58
C ASN A 69 -4.51 7.31 -6.72
N ILE A 70 -4.59 6.78 -7.94
CA ILE A 70 -4.10 7.43 -9.17
C ILE A 70 -5.30 8.03 -9.89
N ILE A 71 -5.32 9.35 -10.02
CA ILE A 71 -6.41 10.09 -10.65
C ILE A 71 -6.01 10.42 -12.08
N THR A 72 -6.83 10.01 -13.02
CA THR A 72 -6.70 10.33 -14.44
C THR A 72 -7.92 11.14 -14.90
N PRO A 73 -7.92 11.74 -16.10
CA PRO A 73 -9.10 12.42 -16.63
C PRO A 73 -10.33 11.51 -16.79
N LYS A 74 -10.13 10.18 -16.87
CA LYS A 74 -11.20 9.21 -17.11
C LYS A 74 -11.78 8.64 -15.81
N GLU A 75 -10.90 8.22 -14.92
CA GLU A 75 -11.27 7.49 -13.71
C GLU A 75 -10.17 7.53 -12.64
N GLU A 76 -10.52 7.02 -11.46
CA GLU A 76 -9.64 6.83 -10.31
C GLU A 76 -9.30 5.33 -10.18
N TYR A 77 -8.00 5.03 -10.11
CA TYR A 77 -7.50 3.69 -9.79
C TYR A 77 -7.03 3.65 -8.35
N ALA A 78 -7.65 2.80 -7.52
CA ALA A 78 -7.37 2.71 -6.09
C ALA A 78 -6.62 1.42 -5.74
N PHE A 79 -5.46 1.54 -5.12
CA PHE A 79 -4.58 0.44 -4.77
C PHE A 79 -4.26 0.44 -3.28
N GLN A 80 -4.17 -0.74 -2.67
CA GLN A 80 -3.57 -0.99 -1.38
C GLN A 80 -2.27 -1.76 -1.61
N ILE A 81 -1.14 -1.14 -1.27
CA ILE A 81 0.17 -1.71 -1.53
C ILE A 81 0.52 -2.72 -0.43
N MET A 82 0.71 -3.97 -0.83
CA MET A 82 0.91 -5.10 0.08
C MET A 82 2.38 -5.32 0.48
N ASN A 83 3.30 -4.62 -0.18
CA ASN A 83 4.73 -4.63 0.11
C ASN A 83 5.25 -3.21 0.44
N HIS A 84 6.44 -3.14 1.05
CA HIS A 84 7.01 -1.87 1.51
C HIS A 84 8.27 -1.46 0.74
N ASP A 85 9.05 -2.43 0.28
CA ASP A 85 10.44 -2.22 -0.14
C ASP A 85 10.57 -1.43 -1.45
N THR A 86 9.52 -1.44 -2.26
CA THR A 86 9.47 -0.76 -3.56
C THR A 86 8.83 0.61 -3.53
N LEU A 87 8.16 0.97 -2.43
CA LEU A 87 7.33 2.17 -2.35
C LEU A 87 8.14 3.45 -2.62
N LEU A 88 9.28 3.62 -1.96
CA LEU A 88 10.14 4.79 -2.17
C LEU A 88 10.73 4.85 -3.57
N SER A 89 11.04 3.70 -4.18
CA SER A 89 11.55 3.64 -5.55
C SER A 89 10.48 4.08 -6.55
N PHE A 90 9.25 3.63 -6.37
CA PHE A 90 8.10 4.07 -7.16
C PHE A 90 7.94 5.59 -7.09
N PHE A 91 7.88 6.16 -5.88
CA PHE A 91 7.69 7.62 -5.73
C PHE A 91 8.89 8.44 -6.20
N LYS A 92 10.10 7.88 -6.20
CA LYS A 92 11.25 8.50 -6.86
C LYS A 92 11.05 8.65 -8.37
N THR A 93 10.49 7.62 -9.02
CA THR A 93 10.14 7.71 -10.45
C THR A 93 9.03 8.74 -10.67
N VAL A 94 7.93 8.66 -9.91
CA VAL A 94 6.81 9.61 -10.01
C VAL A 94 7.27 11.06 -9.85
N SER A 95 8.19 11.33 -8.91
CA SER A 95 8.72 12.67 -8.65
C SER A 95 9.53 13.27 -9.81
N SER A 96 9.86 12.47 -10.83
CA SER A 96 10.49 12.97 -12.06
C SER A 96 9.49 13.60 -13.04
N PHE A 97 8.19 13.49 -12.74
CA PHE A 97 7.09 14.05 -13.50
C PHE A 97 6.41 15.17 -12.70
N PRO A 98 5.79 16.15 -13.37
CA PRO A 98 5.06 17.24 -12.73
C PRO A 98 3.68 16.78 -12.20
N ILE A 99 3.64 15.65 -11.50
CA ILE A 99 2.42 15.07 -10.93
C ILE A 99 2.28 15.58 -9.49
N PRO A 100 1.18 16.27 -9.14
CA PRO A 100 0.85 16.58 -7.75
C PRO A 100 0.71 15.29 -6.93
N ILE A 101 1.46 15.22 -5.83
CA ILE A 101 1.35 14.14 -4.85
C ILE A 101 0.75 14.74 -3.57
N ASN A 102 -0.45 14.29 -3.21
CA ASN A 102 -1.11 14.68 -1.97
C ASN A 102 -0.85 13.62 -0.89
N ASP A 103 0.03 13.96 0.05
CA ASP A 103 0.47 13.11 1.16
C ASP A 103 0.23 13.82 2.51
N PRO A 104 -1.02 13.98 2.95
CA PRO A 104 -1.35 14.74 4.16
C PRO A 104 -0.86 14.07 5.45
N LEU A 105 -0.49 12.79 5.38
CA LEU A 105 0.03 12.00 6.50
C LEU A 105 1.57 11.98 6.53
N HIS A 106 2.23 12.62 5.56
CA HIS A 106 3.69 12.58 5.37
C HIS A 106 4.24 11.14 5.34
N ILE A 107 3.54 10.23 4.67
CA ILE A 107 3.89 8.81 4.54
C ILE A 107 5.23 8.66 3.81
N LEU A 108 5.50 9.43 2.76
CA LEU A 108 6.77 9.33 2.03
C LEU A 108 7.96 9.71 2.92
N GLN A 109 7.77 10.75 3.73
CA GLN A 109 8.75 11.15 4.73
C GLN A 109 8.88 10.08 5.82
N LEU A 110 7.78 9.53 6.33
CA LEU A 110 7.80 8.46 7.32
C LEU A 110 8.60 7.24 6.84
N TYR A 111 8.42 6.81 5.59
CA TYR A 111 9.17 5.68 5.02
C TYR A 111 10.65 6.00 4.80
N THR A 112 10.98 7.27 4.56
CA THR A 112 12.36 7.75 4.42
C THR A 112 13.07 7.84 5.77
N ASP A 113 12.41 8.41 6.79
CA ASP A 113 12.95 8.61 8.13
C ASP A 113 13.01 7.30 8.94
N MET A 114 12.09 6.37 8.65
CA MET A 114 11.99 5.06 9.30
C MET A 114 11.98 3.93 8.26
N PRO A 115 13.14 3.61 7.65
CA PRO A 115 13.23 2.55 6.65
C PRO A 115 12.97 1.16 7.25
N ASP A 116 13.39 0.95 8.50
CA ASP A 116 13.14 -0.29 9.23
C ASP A 116 11.64 -0.50 9.49
N ASN A 117 11.12 -1.64 9.01
CA ASN A 117 9.69 -1.96 9.10
C ASN A 117 9.22 -2.09 10.55
N TYR A 118 10.04 -2.65 11.43
CA TYR A 118 9.66 -2.82 12.84
C TYR A 118 9.52 -1.47 13.56
N ALA A 119 10.50 -0.57 13.41
CA ALA A 119 10.45 0.77 13.96
C ALA A 119 9.24 1.55 13.44
N ARG A 120 8.98 1.48 12.12
CA ARG A 120 7.82 2.11 11.49
C ARG A 120 6.50 1.54 12.01
N THR A 121 6.38 0.21 12.13
CA THR A 121 5.19 -0.45 12.69
C THR A 121 4.94 0.01 14.13
N LYS A 122 5.98 0.06 14.96
CA LYS A 122 5.89 0.52 16.36
C LYS A 122 5.47 1.99 16.48
N TYR A 123 5.92 2.84 15.55
CA TYR A 123 5.45 4.21 15.45
C TYR A 123 3.95 4.23 15.10
N LEU A 124 3.55 3.51 14.05
CA LEU A 124 2.17 3.46 13.61
C LEU A 124 1.22 2.90 14.69
N ASP A 125 1.62 1.89 15.46
CA ASP A 125 0.84 1.37 16.61
C ASP A 125 0.48 2.46 17.63
N ARG A 126 1.35 3.45 17.82
CA ARG A 126 1.13 4.54 18.78
C ARG A 126 0.29 5.67 18.21
N HIS A 127 0.39 5.91 16.91
CA HIS A 127 -0.13 7.13 16.28
C HIS A 127 -1.37 6.88 15.41
N PHE A 128 -1.50 5.71 14.78
CA PHE A 128 -2.46 5.45 13.72
C PHE A 128 -3.92 5.55 14.18
N LYS A 129 -4.24 5.19 15.43
CA LYS A 129 -5.60 5.37 15.96
C LYS A 129 -6.08 6.82 15.89
N LYS A 130 -5.20 7.77 16.21
CA LYS A 130 -5.52 9.21 16.12
C LYS A 130 -5.61 9.66 14.67
N TRP A 131 -4.69 9.22 13.83
CA TRP A 131 -4.73 9.52 12.39
C TRP A 131 -6.01 9.01 11.73
N ALA A 132 -6.43 7.78 12.05
CA ALA A 132 -7.65 7.19 11.52
C ALA A 132 -8.90 8.00 11.89
N GLN A 133 -8.94 8.57 13.10
CA GLN A 133 -10.03 9.46 13.51
C GLN A 133 -9.98 10.81 12.78
N GLN A 134 -8.79 11.42 12.69
CA GLN A 134 -8.61 12.75 12.09
C GLN A 134 -8.83 12.75 10.57
N TYR A 135 -8.40 11.71 9.88
CA TYR A 135 -8.40 11.60 8.42
C TYR A 135 -9.42 10.58 7.90
N HIS A 136 -10.29 10.05 8.77
CA HIS A 136 -11.32 9.06 8.42
C HIS A 136 -10.76 7.81 7.73
N LEU A 137 -9.61 7.31 8.20
CA LEU A 137 -8.94 6.14 7.64
C LEU A 137 -9.55 4.83 8.17
N ASP A 138 -9.46 3.76 7.38
CA ASP A 138 -9.89 2.44 7.80
C ASP A 138 -8.95 1.88 8.89
N ASN A 139 -9.53 1.57 10.06
CA ASN A 139 -8.78 1.05 11.21
C ASN A 139 -9.63 0.12 12.11
N PRO A 140 -9.65 -1.20 11.87
CA PRO A 140 -9.02 -1.92 10.75
C PRO A 140 -9.89 -1.95 9.49
N ARG A 141 -9.25 -2.09 8.33
CA ARG A 141 -9.86 -2.47 7.07
C ARG A 141 -10.05 -3.98 7.02
N GLY A 142 -11.24 -4.40 6.58
CA GLY A 142 -11.56 -5.81 6.34
C GLY A 142 -11.72 -6.64 7.62
N LYS A 143 -11.81 -7.96 7.44
CA LYS A 143 -11.93 -8.93 8.54
C LYS A 143 -10.55 -9.45 8.93
N CYS A 144 -10.43 -9.93 10.16
CA CYS A 144 -9.22 -10.59 10.67
C CYS A 144 -8.83 -11.77 9.76
N ILE A 145 -7.63 -11.75 9.18
CA ILE A 145 -7.12 -12.85 8.36
C ILE A 145 -6.31 -13.79 9.28
N PRO A 146 -6.67 -15.07 9.42
CA PRO A 146 -5.84 -16.05 10.13
C PRO A 146 -4.55 -16.28 9.34
N THR A 147 -3.38 -16.23 9.97
CA THR A 147 -2.18 -16.81 9.36
C THR A 147 -2.45 -18.30 9.11
N GLN A 148 -2.29 -18.77 7.86
CA GLN A 148 -2.54 -20.17 7.50
C GLN A 148 -1.76 -21.10 8.44
N PHE A 149 -2.48 -21.94 9.19
CA PHE A 149 -1.86 -23.02 9.94
C PHE A 149 -1.36 -24.07 8.95
N SER A 150 -0.04 -24.21 8.79
CA SER A 150 0.55 -25.43 8.25
C SER A 150 0.43 -26.52 9.30
N PHE A 151 -0.76 -27.09 9.50
CA PHE A 151 -0.89 -28.34 10.24
C PHE A 151 -0.14 -29.42 9.46
N HIS A 152 1.11 -29.67 9.84
CA HIS A 152 1.78 -30.89 9.48
C HIS A 152 1.00 -31.99 10.18
N ARG A 153 0.26 -32.80 9.41
CA ARG A 153 -0.21 -34.10 9.92
C ARG A 153 1.03 -34.80 10.45
N LYS A 154 1.04 -35.12 11.75
CA LYS A 154 1.97 -36.12 12.25
C LYS A 154 1.67 -37.41 11.49
N SER A 155 2.63 -37.85 10.70
CA SER A 155 2.74 -39.21 10.18
C SER A 155 2.80 -40.22 11.32
#